data_AF-A0A821PY63-F1
#
_entry.id   AF-A0A821PY63-F1
#
_cell.length_a   1.000
_cell.length_b   1.000
_cell.length_c   1.000
_cell.angle_alpha   90.00
_cell.angle_beta   90.00
_cell.angle_gamma   90.00
#
_symmetry.space_group_name_H-M   'P 1'
#
loop_
_entity.id
_entity.type
_entity.pdbx_description
1 polymer ?
#
loop_
_entity_poly.entity_id
_entity_poly.type
_entity_poly.pdbx_seq_one_letter_code
_entity_poly.pdbx_strand_id
1 'polypeptide(L)'
;SKNFIIKIKFLERKADYIVYTRTIESELKGPDRTIKLLIQGNKGKQEIELNNPITMYNTFQPGHKDEYYIENMKSLGDLQSIEVDITHPNIHKLGLDYIEINDLKTNDSY
;
A
#
# COMPACT_ATOMS: atom_id res chain seq x y z
N SER A 1 -7.73 -50.00 17.00
CA SER A 1 -6.81 -49.01 16.41
C SER A 1 -7.22 -47.62 16.88
N LYS A 2 -6.27 -46.76 17.30
CA LYS A 2 -6.58 -45.36 17.62
C LYS A 2 -6.43 -44.53 16.34
N ASN A 3 -7.53 -43.93 15.89
CA ASN A 3 -7.50 -43.00 14.77
C ASN A 3 -7.06 -41.62 15.29
N PHE A 4 -6.03 -41.05 14.68
CA PHE A 4 -5.59 -39.69 14.94
C PHE A 4 -6.08 -38.78 13.81
N ILE A 5 -6.79 -37.72 14.16
CA ILE A 5 -7.19 -36.67 13.22
C ILE A 5 -6.14 -35.57 13.30
N ILE A 6 -5.31 -35.44 12.27
CA ILE A 6 -4.37 -34.33 12.13
C ILE A 6 -5.10 -33.18 11.44
N LYS A 7 -5.39 -32.11 12.17
CA LYS A 7 -5.89 -30.86 11.59
C LYS A 7 -4.70 -30.08 11.04
N ILE A 8 -4.50 -30.11 9.74
CA ILE A 8 -3.52 -29.25 9.05
C ILE A 8 -4.14 -27.85 8.94
N LYS A 9 -3.55 -26.87 9.63
CA LYS A 9 -3.91 -25.46 9.47
C LYS A 9 -3.04 -24.88 8.36
N PHE A 10 -3.61 -24.62 7.19
CA PHE A 10 -2.91 -23.88 6.15
C PHE A 10 -2.69 -22.46 6.65
N LEU A 11 -1.43 -22.05 6.76
CA LEU A 11 -1.06 -20.66 6.99
C LEU A 11 -1.53 -19.85 5.76
N GLU A 12 -2.32 -18.81 5.98
CA GLU A 12 -2.65 -17.87 4.91
C GLU A 12 -1.35 -17.32 4.34
N ARG A 13 -1.22 -17.33 3.01
CA ARG A 13 -0.06 -16.75 2.35
C ARG A 13 -0.09 -15.25 2.60
N LYS A 14 0.99 -14.75 3.19
CA LYS A 14 1.24 -13.32 3.32
C LYS A 14 1.75 -12.75 2.00
N ALA A 15 1.50 -11.47 1.75
CA ALA A 15 2.04 -10.72 0.63
C ALA A 15 2.77 -9.50 1.17
N ASP A 16 3.86 -9.14 0.52
CA ASP A 16 4.67 -7.97 0.86
C ASP A 16 4.74 -7.10 -0.39
N TYR A 17 4.62 -5.79 -0.22
CA TYR A 17 4.62 -4.82 -1.31
C TYR A 17 5.61 -3.70 -1.03
N ILE A 18 6.20 -3.16 -2.10
CA ILE A 18 6.82 -1.83 -2.06
C ILE A 18 5.89 -0.87 -2.78
N VAL A 19 5.52 0.21 -2.09
CA VAL A 19 4.73 1.29 -2.68
C VAL A 19 5.64 2.48 -2.87
N TYR A 20 5.60 3.06 -4.06
CA TYR A 20 6.22 4.34 -4.34
C TYR A 20 5.17 5.38 -4.61
N THR A 21 5.35 6.59 -4.08
CA THR A 21 4.50 7.74 -4.40
C THR A 21 5.37 8.93 -4.75
N ARG A 22 4.93 9.79 -5.67
CA ARG A 22 5.54 11.11 -5.90
C ARG A 22 4.49 12.19 -5.75
N THR A 23 4.83 13.18 -4.95
CA THR A 23 3.96 14.34 -4.71
C THR A 23 4.20 15.39 -5.78
N ILE A 24 3.12 15.94 -6.34
CA ILE A 24 3.20 17.00 -7.36
C ILE A 24 4.06 18.16 -6.85
N GLU A 25 5.01 18.58 -7.67
CA GLU A 25 5.81 19.78 -7.44
C GLU A 25 4.91 21.02 -7.56
N SER A 26 4.42 21.51 -6.43
CA SER A 26 3.59 22.72 -6.36
C SER A 26 3.87 23.48 -5.06
N GLU A 27 3.59 24.79 -5.06
CA GLU A 27 3.72 25.65 -3.87
C GLU A 27 2.79 25.28 -2.70
N LEU A 28 1.97 24.23 -2.88
CA LEU A 28 1.08 23.72 -1.85
C LEU A 28 1.90 23.00 -0.79
N LYS A 29 2.13 23.67 0.34
CA LYS A 29 2.73 23.08 1.55
C LYS A 29 2.06 21.73 1.86
N GLY A 30 2.85 20.66 1.85
CA GLY A 30 2.41 19.37 2.38
C GLY A 30 2.22 19.46 3.90
N PRO A 31 1.05 19.13 4.44
CA PRO A 31 0.89 18.92 5.88
C PRO A 31 1.02 17.44 6.19
N ASP A 32 1.09 17.14 7.48
CA ASP A 32 0.81 15.82 8.08
C ASP A 32 -0.38 15.17 7.36
N ARG A 33 -0.09 14.26 6.43
CA ARG A 33 -1.08 13.63 5.58
C ARG A 33 -0.91 12.14 5.62
N THR A 34 -2.05 11.49 5.51
CA THR A 34 -2.18 10.05 5.34
C THR A 34 -2.80 9.82 3.97
N ILE A 35 -2.19 8.94 3.18
CA ILE A 35 -2.80 8.39 1.97
C ILE A 35 -3.33 7.00 2.29
N LYS A 36 -4.54 6.71 1.84
CA LYS A 36 -5.11 5.38 1.91
C LYS A 36 -5.12 4.75 0.53
N LEU A 37 -4.66 3.52 0.43
CA LEU A 37 -4.75 2.71 -0.77
C LEU A 37 -5.78 1.63 -0.53
N LEU A 38 -6.73 1.47 -1.44
CA LEU A 38 -7.55 0.27 -1.53
C LEU A 38 -6.99 -0.59 -2.65
N ILE A 39 -6.32 -1.67 -2.29
CA ILE A 39 -5.85 -2.68 -3.24
C ILE A 39 -6.92 -3.74 -3.38
N GLN A 40 -7.31 -4.07 -4.60
CA GLN A 40 -8.24 -5.13 -4.91
C GLN A 40 -7.60 -6.20 -5.79
N GLY A 41 -7.74 -7.46 -5.37
CA GLY A 41 -7.38 -8.63 -6.15
C GLY A 41 -8.51 -9.65 -6.21
N ASN A 42 -8.31 -10.74 -6.95
CA ASN A 42 -9.36 -11.74 -7.17
C ASN A 42 -9.79 -12.51 -5.90
N LYS A 43 -9.05 -12.44 -4.79
CA LYS A 43 -9.40 -13.04 -3.48
C LYS A 43 -9.94 -12.04 -2.45
N GLY A 44 -10.07 -10.77 -2.82
CA GLY A 44 -10.63 -9.74 -1.95
C GLY A 44 -9.94 -8.39 -2.09
N LYS A 45 -10.21 -7.49 -1.14
CA LYS A 45 -9.66 -6.15 -1.09
C LYS A 45 -9.08 -5.83 0.29
N GLN A 46 -8.11 -4.92 0.33
CA GLN A 46 -7.51 -4.47 1.58
C GLN A 46 -7.15 -2.98 1.50
N GLU A 47 -7.45 -2.26 2.58
CA GLU A 47 -7.03 -0.88 2.77
C GLU A 47 -5.63 -0.84 3.42
N ILE A 48 -4.78 0.06 2.93
CA ILE A 48 -3.42 0.30 3.42
C ILE A 48 -3.27 1.78 3.71
N GLU A 49 -2.68 2.10 4.84
CA GLU A 49 -2.40 3.47 5.25
C GLU A 49 -0.90 3.78 5.12
N LEU A 50 -0.55 4.76 4.29
CA LEU A 50 0.84 5.13 4.00
C LEU A 50 1.34 6.21 4.96
N ASN A 51 1.81 5.79 6.14
CA ASN A 51 2.21 6.72 7.20
C ASN A 51 3.72 6.76 7.51
N ASN A 52 4.47 5.70 7.18
CA ASN A 52 5.87 5.55 7.58
C ASN A 52 6.72 5.17 6.35
N PRO A 53 7.28 6.14 5.63
CA PRO A 53 8.11 5.87 4.48
C PRO A 53 9.52 5.48 4.92
N ILE A 54 10.24 4.77 4.06
CA ILE A 54 11.62 4.36 4.24
C ILE A 54 12.57 5.55 3.97
N THR A 55 12.21 6.42 3.02
CA THR A 55 13.12 7.41 2.45
C THR A 55 13.27 8.70 3.27
N MET A 56 12.28 9.10 4.08
CA MET A 56 12.28 10.39 4.79
C MET A 56 11.46 10.36 6.10
N TYR A 57 11.73 11.26 7.06
CA TYR A 57 10.85 11.42 8.24
C TYR A 57 9.56 12.19 7.93
N ASN A 58 9.60 13.08 6.93
CA ASN A 58 8.43 13.85 6.48
C ASN A 58 7.92 13.25 5.17
N THR A 59 6.70 12.72 5.17
CA THR A 59 6.03 12.18 3.98
C THR A 59 5.51 13.27 3.06
N PHE A 60 5.30 12.92 1.79
CA PHE A 60 4.52 13.69 0.82
C PHE A 60 5.02 15.12 0.59
N GLN A 61 6.35 15.28 0.56
CA GLN A 61 6.97 16.58 0.27
C GLN A 61 6.87 16.91 -1.23
N PRO A 62 6.55 18.15 -1.63
CA PRO A 62 6.41 18.53 -3.04
C PRO A 62 7.65 18.16 -3.87
N GLY A 63 7.45 17.44 -4.98
CA GLY A 63 8.53 16.98 -5.85
C GLY A 63 9.31 15.76 -5.36
N HIS A 64 9.06 15.28 -4.14
CA HIS A 64 9.75 14.13 -3.57
C HIS A 64 9.03 12.81 -3.84
N LYS A 65 9.84 11.76 -3.93
CA LYS A 65 9.41 10.36 -4.00
C LYS A 65 9.51 9.73 -2.61
N ASP A 66 8.40 9.20 -2.13
CA ASP A 66 8.32 8.40 -0.91
C ASP A 66 8.27 6.91 -1.26
N GLU A 67 8.87 6.09 -0.41
CA GLU A 67 8.88 4.63 -0.53
C GLU A 67 8.31 4.02 0.74
N TYR A 68 7.43 3.03 0.63
CA TYR A 68 6.81 2.36 1.77
C TYR A 68 6.96 0.85 1.63
N TYR A 69 7.39 0.20 2.72
CA TYR A 69 7.41 -1.26 2.81
C TYR A 69 6.15 -1.72 3.55
N ILE A 70 5.30 -2.49 2.86
CA ILE A 70 4.05 -3.00 3.41
C ILE A 70 4.17 -4.51 3.57
N GLU A 71 4.35 -4.96 4.81
CA GLU A 71 4.59 -6.37 5.14
C GLU A 71 3.33 -7.10 5.62
N ASN A 72 3.40 -8.43 5.54
CA ASN A 72 2.49 -9.33 6.24
C ASN A 72 1.01 -9.17 5.84
N MET A 73 0.77 -8.69 4.62
CA MET A 73 -0.58 -8.45 4.11
C MET A 73 -1.28 -9.76 3.79
N LYS A 74 -2.61 -9.75 3.82
CA LYS A 74 -3.38 -10.89 3.32
C LYS A 74 -3.13 -11.01 1.82
N SER A 75 -2.83 -12.21 1.32
CA SER A 75 -2.76 -12.42 -0.13
C SER A 75 -4.13 -12.17 -0.77
N LEU A 76 -4.19 -11.18 -1.66
CA LEU A 76 -5.37 -10.82 -2.45
C LEU A 76 -5.47 -11.60 -3.76
N GLY A 77 -4.54 -12.54 -3.98
CA GLY A 77 -4.38 -13.24 -5.26
C GLY A 77 -3.80 -12.31 -6.31
N ASP A 78 -4.31 -12.37 -7.55
CA ASP A 78 -3.84 -11.51 -8.64
C ASP A 78 -4.50 -10.13 -8.49
N LEU A 79 -3.69 -9.07 -8.52
CA LEU A 79 -4.19 -7.70 -8.37
C LEU A 79 -4.96 -7.27 -9.62
N GLN A 80 -6.06 -6.54 -9.41
CA GLN A 80 -6.99 -6.13 -10.47
C GLN A 80 -7.14 -4.62 -10.55
N SER A 81 -7.12 -3.93 -9.40
CA SER A 81 -7.20 -2.47 -9.35
C SER A 81 -6.59 -1.93 -8.06
N ILE A 82 -6.15 -0.67 -8.15
CA ILE A 82 -5.65 0.12 -7.04
C ILE A 82 -6.44 1.43 -7.05
N GLU A 83 -7.10 1.73 -5.94
CA GLU A 83 -7.75 3.02 -5.73
C GLU A 83 -6.96 3.79 -4.66
N VAL A 84 -6.73 5.07 -4.94
CA VAL A 84 -6.01 5.97 -4.04
C VAL A 84 -7.02 6.94 -3.44
N ASP A 85 -7.21 6.84 -2.13
CA ASP A 85 -7.99 7.80 -1.38
C ASP A 85 -7.07 8.81 -0.69
N ILE A 86 -7.23 10.06 -1.08
CA ILE A 86 -6.48 11.21 -0.61
C ILE A 86 -7.43 12.15 0.15
N THR A 87 -8.31 11.58 0.98
CA THR A 87 -9.15 12.38 1.87
C THR A 87 -8.42 12.69 3.17
N HIS A 88 -8.11 13.97 3.37
CA HIS A 88 -7.85 14.51 4.70
C HIS A 88 -8.91 15.58 5.00
N PRO A 89 -9.61 15.51 6.16
CA PRO A 89 -10.80 16.33 6.43
C PRO A 89 -10.56 17.85 6.38
N ASN A 90 -9.30 18.29 6.50
CA ASN A 90 -8.94 19.71 6.58
C ASN A 90 -8.09 20.21 5.41
N ILE A 91 -7.86 19.43 4.34
CA ILE A 91 -6.91 19.83 3.30
C ILE A 91 -7.46 19.61 1.89
N HIS A 92 -7.58 20.71 1.13
CA HIS A 92 -8.23 20.69 -0.17
C HIS A 92 -7.40 20.17 -1.34
N LYS A 93 -6.08 19.99 -1.24
CA LYS A 93 -5.25 19.52 -2.37
C LYS A 93 -3.97 18.82 -1.89
N LEU A 94 -3.94 17.48 -1.86
CA LEU A 94 -2.71 16.72 -2.09
C LEU A 94 -2.87 16.13 -3.47
N GLY A 95 -1.89 16.39 -4.32
CA GLY A 95 -1.81 15.74 -5.62
C GLY A 95 -0.65 14.79 -5.63
N LEU A 96 -0.88 13.57 -6.05
CA LEU A 96 0.16 12.67 -6.54
C LEU A 96 0.17 12.76 -8.06
N ASP A 97 1.34 12.87 -8.68
CA ASP A 97 1.51 12.65 -10.12
C ASP A 97 1.99 11.25 -10.46
N TYR A 98 2.34 10.45 -9.44
CA TYR A 98 2.78 9.08 -9.62
C TYR A 98 2.53 8.23 -8.37
N ILE A 99 2.11 7.01 -8.63
CA ILE A 99 2.05 5.89 -7.69
C ILE A 99 2.46 4.61 -8.43
N GLU A 100 3.21 3.75 -7.76
CA GLU A 100 3.59 2.42 -8.26
C GLU A 100 3.52 1.43 -7.10
N ILE A 101 2.97 0.24 -7.34
CA ILE A 101 2.97 -0.85 -6.37
C ILE A 101 3.71 -2.05 -6.95
N ASN A 102 4.75 -2.50 -6.24
CA ASN A 102 5.52 -3.68 -6.59
C ASN A 102 5.13 -4.85 -5.68
N ASP A 103 4.57 -5.89 -6.28
CA ASP A 103 4.33 -7.18 -5.60
C ASP A 103 5.66 -7.93 -5.52
N LEU A 104 6.21 -8.07 -4.31
CA LEU A 104 7.52 -8.70 -4.12
C LEU A 104 7.52 -10.21 -4.36
N LYS A 105 6.34 -10.83 -4.40
CA LYS A 105 6.21 -12.27 -4.64
C LYS A 105 6.17 -12.58 -6.13
N THR A 106 5.47 -11.77 -6.92
CA THR A 106 5.39 -11.97 -8.39
C THR A 106 6.43 -11.16 -9.15
N ASN A 107 6.99 -10.13 -8.52
CA ASN A 107 7.87 -9.12 -9.13
C ASN A 107 7.16 -8.33 -10.25
N ASP A 108 5.84 -8.16 -10.13
CA ASP A 108 5.04 -7.32 -11.00
C ASP A 108 4.88 -5.91 -10.42
N SER A 109 4.76 -4.93 -11.31
CA SER A 109 4.53 -3.51 -10.99
C SER A 109 3.18 -3.07 -11.55
N TYR A 110 2.43 -2.29 -10.77
CA TYR A 110 1.09 -1.79 -11.09
C TYR A 110 1.02 -0.28 -10.91
#